data_AF-A0A2P2JXY5-F1
#
_entry.id   AF-A0A2P2JXY5-F1
#
_cell.length_a   1.000
_cell.length_b   1.000
_cell.length_c   1.000
_cell.angle_alpha   90.00
_cell.angle_beta   90.00
_cell.angle_gamma   90.00
#
_symmetry.space_group_name_H-M   'P 1'
#
loop_
_entity.id
_entity.type
_entity.pdbx_description
1 polymer ?
#
loop_
_entity_poly.entity_id
_entity_poly.type
_entity_poly.pdbx_seq_one_letter_code
_entity_poly.pdbx_strand_id
1 'polypeptide(L)'
;MQMRQPHVWGGEPELLMSSHVLKMPITVFMRDKKRGNLKVVAEYGQEYGMENPIRVLYHGYGHYDALGSLIIGAKSKPCKKR
;
A
#
# COMPACT_ATOMS: atom_id res chain seq x y z
N MET A 1 22.09 10.67 4.78
CA MET A 1 20.76 11.03 4.20
C MET A 1 20.48 10.22 2.94
N GLN A 2 20.32 8.90 3.04
CA GLN A 2 20.07 8.05 1.87
C GLN A 2 18.60 8.01 1.44
N MET A 3 17.66 8.21 2.37
CA MET A 3 16.20 8.15 2.11
C MET A 3 15.69 9.11 1.02
N ARG A 4 16.41 10.21 0.74
CA ARG A 4 16.02 11.19 -0.29
C ARG A 4 16.56 10.84 -1.69
N GLN A 5 17.40 9.81 -1.80
CA GLN A 5 17.99 9.44 -3.07
C GLN A 5 16.99 8.62 -3.90
N PRO A 6 16.94 8.84 -5.23
CA PRO A 6 16.12 8.02 -6.09
C PRO A 6 16.61 6.57 -6.06
N HIS A 7 15.70 5.61 -6.30
CA HIS A 7 15.97 4.17 -6.30
C HIS A 7 16.31 3.55 -4.93
N VAL A 8 16.30 4.34 -3.84
CA VAL A 8 16.32 3.80 -2.48
C VAL A 8 14.93 3.34 -2.12
N TRP A 9 14.84 2.09 -1.66
CA TRP A 9 13.57 1.48 -1.26
C TRP A 9 13.25 1.88 0.17
N GLY A 10 11.98 2.26 0.40
CA GLY A 10 11.40 2.35 1.73
C GLY A 10 10.80 1.01 2.15
N GLY A 11 10.54 0.85 3.44
CA GLY A 11 9.91 -0.33 4.01
C GLY A 11 8.92 0.04 5.11
N GLU A 12 8.85 -0.81 6.12
CA GLU A 12 7.98 -0.64 7.28
C GLU A 12 8.22 0.67 8.06
N PRO A 13 9.47 1.12 8.34
CA PRO A 13 9.69 2.37 9.06
C PRO A 13 9.07 3.58 8.34
N GLU A 14 9.20 3.64 7.01
CA GLU A 14 8.64 4.71 6.19
C GLU A 14 7.11 4.63 6.15
N LEU A 15 6.52 3.43 6.08
CA LEU A 15 5.06 3.26 6.13
C LEU A 15 4.48 3.70 7.49
N LEU A 16 5.11 3.29 8.59
CA LEU A 16 4.71 3.70 9.94
C LEU A 16 4.77 5.23 10.08
N MET A 17 5.91 5.84 9.74
CA MET A 17 6.07 7.28 9.83
C MET A 17 5.12 8.04 8.89
N SER A 18 4.86 7.51 7.69
CA SER A 18 3.91 8.11 6.75
C SER A 18 2.50 8.10 7.31
N SER A 19 2.05 7.01 7.95
CA SER A 19 0.72 6.95 8.58
C SER A 19 0.56 8.04 9.65
N HIS A 20 1.62 8.28 10.44
CA HIS A 20 1.63 9.29 11.49
C HIS A 20 1.61 10.73 10.94
N VAL A 21 2.37 11.00 9.87
CA VAL A 21 2.44 12.33 9.24
C VAL A 21 1.15 12.65 8.47
N LEU A 22 0.61 11.69 7.74
CA LEU A 22 -0.61 11.86 6.95
C LEU A 22 -1.88 11.84 7.83
N LYS A 23 -1.80 11.33 9.06
CA LYS A 23 -2.96 11.11 9.93
C LYS A 23 -4.01 10.22 9.25
N MET A 24 -3.55 9.20 8.55
CA MET A 24 -4.39 8.27 7.79
C MET A 24 -3.95 6.82 8.04
N PRO A 25 -4.91 5.88 8.14
CA PRO A 25 -4.58 4.47 8.26
C PRO A 25 -3.96 3.94 6.94
N ILE A 26 -2.93 3.11 7.08
CA ILE A 26 -2.30 2.40 5.96
C ILE A 26 -2.47 0.90 6.18
N THR A 27 -3.14 0.22 5.23
CA THR A 27 -3.36 -1.22 5.27
C THR A 27 -2.46 -1.91 4.24
N VAL A 28 -1.60 -2.81 4.71
CA VAL A 28 -0.73 -3.63 3.87
C VAL A 28 -1.39 -4.97 3.63
N PHE A 29 -1.66 -5.28 2.37
CA PHE A 29 -2.17 -6.55 1.90
C PHE A 29 -1.04 -7.41 1.36
N MET A 30 -1.18 -8.72 1.45
CA MET A 30 -0.33 -9.70 0.79
C MET A 30 -1.21 -10.74 0.11
N ARG A 31 -0.79 -11.23 -1.05
CA ARG A 31 -1.52 -12.28 -1.76
C ARG A 31 -1.29 -13.63 -1.08
N ASP A 32 -2.37 -14.27 -0.65
CA ASP A 32 -2.33 -15.64 -0.14
C ASP A 32 -2.10 -16.62 -1.29
N LYS A 33 -0.95 -17.30 -1.27
CA LYS A 33 -0.59 -18.31 -2.29
C LYS A 33 -1.55 -19.49 -2.35
N LYS A 34 -2.26 -19.80 -1.25
CA LYS A 34 -3.15 -20.96 -1.16
C LYS A 34 -4.57 -20.66 -1.66
N ARG A 35 -5.07 -19.46 -1.38
CA ARG A 35 -6.48 -19.09 -1.62
C ARG A 35 -6.67 -18.07 -2.74
N GLY A 36 -5.59 -17.47 -3.24
CA GLY A 36 -5.65 -16.41 -4.26
C GLY A 36 -6.18 -15.07 -3.75
N ASN A 37 -6.63 -15.01 -2.49
CA ASN A 37 -7.22 -13.84 -1.85
C ASN A 37 -6.15 -12.91 -1.26
N LEU A 38 -6.52 -11.65 -1.05
CA LEU A 38 -5.70 -10.67 -0.34
C LEU A 38 -5.90 -10.83 1.18
N LYS A 39 -4.80 -10.99 1.91
CA LYS A 39 -4.77 -11.03 3.37
C LYS A 39 -4.11 -9.74 3.90
N VAL A 40 -4.68 -9.15 4.93
CA VAL A 40 -4.02 -8.05 5.66
C VAL A 40 -2.84 -8.61 6.45
N VAL A 41 -1.65 -8.03 6.27
CA VAL A 41 -0.42 -8.43 6.97
C VAL A 41 0.05 -7.40 7.99
N ALA A 42 -0.27 -6.13 7.78
CA ALA A 42 0.02 -5.06 8.72
C ALA A 42 -0.98 -3.91 8.54
N GLU A 43 -1.26 -3.22 9.64
CA GLU A 43 -2.07 -2.01 9.67
C GLU A 43 -1.37 -0.97 10.53
N TYR A 44 -1.24 0.23 9.98
CA TYR A 44 -0.61 1.36 10.65
C TYR A 44 -1.63 2.50 10.78
N GLY A 45 -1.54 3.29 11.85
CA GLY A 45 -2.38 4.48 12.02
C GLY A 45 -3.86 4.19 12.30
N GLN A 46 -4.19 3.02 12.88
CA GLN A 46 -5.57 2.68 13.30
C GLN A 46 -6.18 3.73 14.26
N GLU A 47 -5.33 4.48 14.97
CA GLU A 47 -5.73 5.58 15.86
C GLU A 47 -6.39 6.77 15.15
N TYR A 48 -6.18 6.92 13.84
CA TYR A 48 -6.75 8.03 13.05
C TYR A 48 -8.12 7.74 12.44
N GLY A 49 -8.70 6.57 12.77
CA GLY A 49 -9.97 6.10 12.21
C GLY A 49 -9.76 5.08 11.09
N MET A 50 -10.86 4.47 10.63
CA MET A 50 -10.86 3.43 9.60
C MET A 50 -11.45 3.91 8.26
N GLU A 51 -11.70 5.22 8.13
CA GLU A 51 -12.26 5.78 6.92
C GLU A 51 -11.20 5.85 5.83
N ASN A 52 -11.52 5.26 4.67
CA ASN A 52 -10.74 5.32 3.43
C ASN A 52 -9.21 5.11 3.61
N PRO A 53 -8.77 3.93 4.11
CA PRO A 53 -7.35 3.66 4.32
C PRO A 53 -6.57 3.66 3.00
N ILE A 54 -5.31 4.09 3.08
CA ILE A 54 -4.35 3.91 2.00
C ILE A 54 -4.01 2.41 1.95
N ARG A 55 -4.27 1.78 0.81
CA ARG A 55 -4.07 0.34 0.66
C ARG A 55 -2.88 0.06 -0.23
N VAL A 56 -1.98 -0.80 0.24
CA VAL A 56 -0.80 -1.23 -0.51
C VAL A 56 -0.73 -2.76 -0.57
N LEU A 57 -0.23 -3.31 -1.67
CA LEU A 57 -0.05 -4.74 -1.90
C LEU A 57 1.45 -5.08 -1.86
N TYR A 58 1.84 -5.85 -0.85
CA TYR A 58 3.18 -6.38 -0.69
C TYR A 58 3.35 -7.73 -1.41
N HIS A 59 4.38 -7.83 -2.24
CA HIS A 59 4.66 -9.01 -3.06
C HIS A 59 5.57 -10.06 -2.37
N GLY A 60 6.07 -9.79 -1.16
CA GLY A 60 6.94 -10.72 -0.43
C GLY A 60 8.44 -10.57 -0.69
N TYR A 61 8.84 -9.79 -1.71
CA TYR A 61 10.23 -9.60 -2.12
C TYR A 61 10.66 -8.12 -2.10
N GLY A 62 10.06 -7.29 -1.23
CA GLY A 62 10.37 -5.85 -1.14
C GLY A 62 9.55 -4.94 -2.06
N HIS A 63 8.71 -5.50 -2.95
CA HIS A 63 7.87 -4.71 -3.86
C HIS A 63 6.48 -4.39 -3.28
N TYR A 64 6.08 -3.12 -3.40
CA TYR A 64 4.77 -2.61 -3.00
C TYR A 64 4.05 -2.03 -4.21
N ASP A 65 2.78 -2.40 -4.37
CA ASP A 65 1.87 -1.80 -5.35
C ASP A 65 0.76 -1.02 -4.65
N ALA A 66 0.34 0.09 -5.24
CA ALA A 66 -0.83 0.81 -4.76
C ALA A 66 -2.09 0.03 -5.10
N LEU A 67 -2.88 -0.33 -4.09
CA LEU A 67 -4.19 -0.92 -4.30
C LEU A 67 -5.20 0.20 -4.31
N GLY A 68 -5.62 0.61 -5.51
CA GLY A 68 -6.66 1.63 -5.66
C GLY A 68 -7.92 1.21 -4.90
N SER A 69 -8.44 2.10 -4.06
CA SER A 69 -9.84 1.98 -3.66
C SER A 69 -10.68 2.06 -4.93
N LEU A 70 -11.78 1.31 -4.98
CA LEU A 70 -12.80 1.51 -6.02
C LEU A 70 -13.42 2.88 -5.77
N ILE A 71 -12.72 3.94 -6.17
CA ILE A 71 -13.32 5.24 -6.36
C ILE A 71 -14.39 5.01 -7.42
N ILE A 72 -15.63 5.25 -7.03
CA ILE A 72 -16.79 5.41 -7.89
C ILE A 72 -16.42 6.48 -8.94
N GLY A 73 -15.75 6.09 -10.03
CA GLY A 73 -15.33 7.03 -11.09
C GLY A 73 -13.98 6.83 -11.75
N ALA A 74 -13.08 5.97 -11.27
CA ALA A 74 -11.79 5.77 -11.95
C ALA A 74 -11.91 4.71 -13.07
N LYS A 75 -12.20 5.16 -14.30
CA LYS A 75 -12.08 4.29 -15.49
C LYS A 75 -10.62 3.86 -15.66
N SER A 76 -10.37 2.56 -15.61
CA SER A 76 -9.09 1.96 -15.94
C SER A 76 -8.70 2.31 -17.38
N LYS A 77 -7.48 2.82 -17.58
CA LYS A 77 -6.92 3.01 -18.92
C LYS A 77 -6.50 1.64 -19.45
N PRO A 78 -6.93 1.20 -20.65
CA PRO A 78 -6.52 -0.08 -21.20
C PRO A 78 -5.02 -0.05 -21.50
N CYS A 79 -4.27 -0.96 -20.86
CA CYS A 79 -2.89 -1.24 -21.19
C CYS A 79 -2.83 -1.86 -22.59
N LYS A 80 -2.35 -1.09 -23.58
CA LYS A 80 -2.08 -1.63 -24.93
C LYS A 80 -0.85 -2.53 -24.84
N LYS A 81 -1.05 -3.83 -25.04
CA LYS A 81 0.03 -4.77 -25.35
C LYS A 81 0.67 -4.33 -26.68
N ARG A 82 1.99 -4.11 -26.66
CA ARG A 82 2.81 -4.00 -27.87
C ARG A 82 3.19 -5.40 -28.33
#